data_AF-A0A3D5AI00-F1
#
_entry.id   AF-A0A3D5AI00-F1
#
_cell.length_a   1.000
_cell.length_b   1.000
_cell.length_c   1.000
_cell.angle_alpha   90.00
_cell.angle_beta   90.00
_cell.angle_gamma   90.00
#
_symmetry.space_group_name_H-M   'P 1'
#
loop_
_entity.id
_entity.type
_entity.pdbx_description
1 polymer ?
#
loop_
_entity_poly.entity_id
_entity_poly.type
_entity_poly.pdbx_seq_one_letter_code
_entity_poly.pdbx_strand_id
1 'polypeptide(L)'
;MRPAQLARTLASSLIGGVAQVAWSASLYRVRHALDSEGRPLLLCRTGGALDRVLCAGDVATVITVAGCRGRVWISGWAMPLLGDDARAGAMEFAARNPLSDLLDVGNAFCLYRLDVAEVRLEHADELIDVDVDDYASAVSEPVT
;
A
#
# COMPACT_ATOMS: atom_id res chain seq x y z
N MET A 1 -9.46 20.24 9.32
CA MET A 1 -8.85 18.90 9.10
C MET A 1 -8.13 18.95 7.76
N ARG A 2 -6.98 18.29 7.59
CA ARG A 2 -6.25 18.23 6.31
C ARG A 2 -6.43 16.82 5.73
N PRO A 3 -7.33 16.61 4.75
CA PRO A 3 -7.69 15.28 4.27
C PRO A 3 -6.49 14.46 3.81
N ALA A 4 -5.60 15.05 3.01
CA ALA A 4 -4.37 14.41 2.55
C ALA A 4 -3.48 13.92 3.70
N GLN A 5 -3.33 14.73 4.76
CA GLN A 5 -2.52 14.38 5.92
C GLN A 5 -3.13 13.24 6.73
N LEU A 6 -4.46 13.21 6.88
CA LEU A 6 -5.14 12.10 7.55
C LEU A 6 -5.07 10.82 6.70
N ALA A 7 -5.30 10.90 5.40
CA ALA A 7 -5.16 9.78 4.47
C ALA A 7 -3.74 9.18 4.52
N ARG A 8 -2.71 10.03 4.48
CA ARG A 8 -1.30 9.61 4.62
C ARG A 8 -1.02 8.93 5.96
N THR A 9 -1.57 9.47 7.05
CA THR A 9 -1.42 8.91 8.39
C THR A 9 -2.07 7.53 8.51
N LEU A 10 -3.30 7.37 8.01
CA LEU A 10 -3.98 6.07 7.97
C LEU A 10 -3.20 5.07 7.11
N ALA A 11 -2.76 5.47 5.92
CA ALA A 11 -1.99 4.62 5.02
C ALA A 11 -0.65 4.15 5.61
N SER A 12 -0.04 4.95 6.49
CA SER A 12 1.21 4.63 7.18
C SER A 12 1.03 3.70 8.38
N SER A 13 -0.20 3.37 8.77
CA SER A 13 -0.45 2.51 9.93
C SER A 13 -0.06 1.05 9.66
N LEU A 14 0.41 0.36 10.71
CA LEU A 14 0.94 -1.01 10.62
C LEU A 14 -0.12 -2.11 10.83
N ILE A 15 -1.40 -1.75 10.83
CA ILE A 15 -2.53 -2.65 11.14
C ILE A 15 -2.88 -3.62 9.99
N GLY A 16 -2.08 -3.63 8.93
CA GLY A 16 -2.35 -4.37 7.70
C GLY A 16 -3.43 -3.71 6.86
N GLY A 17 -3.48 -4.08 5.57
CA GLY A 17 -4.46 -3.57 4.60
C GLY A 17 -5.25 -4.70 3.95
N VAL A 18 -6.29 -4.31 3.21
CA VAL A 18 -7.02 -5.19 2.31
C VAL A 18 -6.79 -4.72 0.88
N ALA A 19 -6.23 -5.57 0.04
CA ALA A 19 -6.11 -5.36 -1.39
C ALA A 19 -7.32 -5.96 -2.12
N GLN A 20 -7.94 -5.16 -2.99
CA GLN A 20 -8.87 -5.60 -4.01
C GLN A 20 -8.20 -5.44 -5.37
N VAL A 21 -8.20 -6.49 -6.17
CA VAL A 21 -7.48 -6.54 -7.45
C VAL A 21 -8.49 -6.70 -8.57
N ALA A 22 -8.35 -5.93 -9.64
CA ALA A 22 -9.23 -6.01 -10.80
C ALA A 22 -9.29 -7.45 -11.34
N TRP A 23 -10.48 -7.85 -11.79
CA TRP A 23 -10.77 -9.20 -12.31
C TRP A 23 -10.61 -10.34 -11.29
N SER A 24 -10.31 -10.05 -10.03
CA SER A 24 -10.40 -11.00 -8.93
C SER A 24 -11.68 -10.78 -8.12
N ALA A 25 -12.39 -11.87 -7.84
CA ALA A 25 -13.55 -11.85 -6.94
C ALA A 25 -13.15 -11.87 -5.45
N SER A 26 -11.86 -11.95 -5.13
CA SER A 26 -11.35 -12.10 -3.75
C SER A 26 -10.84 -10.80 -3.18
N LEU A 27 -10.94 -10.69 -1.84
CA LEU A 27 -10.24 -9.67 -1.05
C LEU A 27 -9.02 -10.31 -0.39
N TYR A 28 -7.89 -9.62 -0.46
CA TYR A 28 -6.62 -10.14 0.02
C TYR A 28 -6.12 -9.33 1.20
N ARG A 29 -5.89 -9.98 2.35
CA ARG A 29 -5.12 -9.34 3.43
C ARG A 29 -3.67 -9.17 2.97
N VAL A 30 -3.13 -7.99 3.17
CA VAL A 30 -1.77 -7.66 2.76
C VAL A 30 -1.05 -6.88 3.84
N ARG A 31 0.23 -7.18 4.03
CA ARG A 31 1.12 -6.31 4.81
C ARG A 31 1.68 -5.28 3.86
N HIS A 32 1.56 -4.02 4.24
CA HIS A 32 2.04 -2.92 3.44
C HIS A 32 2.90 -1.98 4.27
N ALA A 33 3.66 -1.17 3.56
CA ALA A 33 4.34 0.02 4.04
C ALA A 33 4.23 1.08 2.95
N LEU A 34 4.65 2.31 3.24
CA LEU A 34 4.81 3.33 2.22
C LEU A 34 6.29 3.45 1.83
N ASP A 35 6.58 3.70 0.56
CA ASP A 35 7.92 4.10 0.14
C ASP A 35 8.19 5.57 0.54
N SER A 36 9.32 6.12 0.12
CA SER A 36 9.73 7.52 0.39
C SER A 36 8.85 8.56 -0.29
N GLU A 37 8.27 8.26 -1.45
CA GLU A 37 7.25 9.08 -2.16
C GLU A 37 5.84 8.87 -1.58
N GLY A 38 5.73 7.86 -0.72
CA GLY A 38 4.52 7.47 -0.04
C GLY A 38 3.56 6.64 -0.92
N ARG A 39 4.09 5.96 -1.93
CA ARG A 39 3.39 4.91 -2.65
C ARG A 39 3.35 3.65 -1.79
N PRO A 40 2.22 2.92 -1.77
CA PRO A 40 2.17 1.64 -1.07
C PRO A 40 3.11 0.59 -1.68
N LEU A 41 3.88 -0.06 -0.81
CA LEU A 41 4.62 -1.29 -1.06
C LEU A 41 3.85 -2.46 -0.47
N LEU A 42 3.57 -3.49 -1.27
CA LEU A 42 2.81 -4.67 -0.89
C LEU A 42 3.72 -5.89 -0.78
N LEU A 43 3.82 -6.47 0.42
CA LEU A 43 4.59 -7.68 0.66
C LEU A 43 3.72 -8.93 0.44
N CYS A 44 4.08 -9.72 -0.56
CA CYS A 44 3.37 -10.92 -0.96
C CYS A 44 4.27 -12.15 -0.83
N ARG A 45 3.68 -13.31 -0.49
CA ARG A 45 4.38 -14.59 -0.61
C ARG A 45 4.44 -14.99 -2.08
N THR A 46 5.62 -15.33 -2.59
CA THR A 46 5.81 -15.82 -3.96
C THR A 46 4.94 -17.06 -4.23
N GLY A 47 4.21 -17.09 -5.35
CA GLY A 47 3.23 -18.12 -5.70
C GLY A 47 1.94 -18.09 -4.86
N GLY A 48 1.83 -17.18 -3.89
CA GLY A 48 0.65 -16.97 -3.07
C GLY A 48 -0.55 -16.47 -3.86
N ALA A 49 -1.72 -16.43 -3.22
CA ALA A 49 -2.96 -16.05 -3.88
C ALA A 49 -2.95 -14.60 -4.41
N LEU A 50 -2.39 -13.67 -3.64
CA LEU A 50 -2.25 -12.26 -4.07
C LEU A 50 -1.17 -12.10 -5.14
N ASP A 51 -0.01 -12.72 -4.97
CA ASP A 51 1.06 -12.71 -5.97
C ASP A 51 0.56 -13.22 -7.33
N ARG A 52 -0.18 -14.33 -7.36
CA ARG A 52 -0.72 -14.90 -8.61
C ARG A 52 -1.65 -13.98 -9.39
N VAL A 53 -2.34 -13.06 -8.72
CA VAL A 53 -3.22 -12.10 -9.42
C VAL A 53 -2.50 -10.81 -9.78
N LEU A 54 -1.43 -10.45 -9.08
CA LEU A 54 -0.64 -9.25 -9.36
C LEU A 54 0.49 -9.51 -10.37
N CYS A 55 1.01 -10.75 -10.46
CA CYS A 55 2.15 -11.11 -11.30
C CYS A 55 1.87 -10.99 -12.80
N ALA A 56 0.61 -10.79 -13.20
CA ALA A 56 0.25 -10.44 -14.57
C ALA A 56 0.88 -9.09 -15.01
N GLY A 57 1.30 -8.26 -14.04
CA GLY A 57 1.85 -6.93 -14.26
C GLY A 57 0.75 -5.91 -14.59
N ASP A 58 0.96 -4.66 -14.16
CA ASP A 58 0.09 -3.52 -14.48
C ASP A 58 -1.39 -3.76 -14.12
N VAL A 59 -1.63 -4.27 -12.90
CA VAL A 59 -2.97 -4.66 -12.47
C VAL A 59 -3.59 -3.59 -11.58
N ALA A 60 -4.73 -3.06 -12.00
CA ALA A 60 -5.52 -2.12 -11.22
C ALA A 60 -5.85 -2.72 -9.84
N THR A 61 -5.43 -2.03 -8.79
CA THR A 61 -5.47 -2.49 -7.42
C THR A 61 -5.92 -1.36 -6.50
N VAL A 62 -6.77 -1.68 -5.53
CA VAL A 62 -7.18 -0.78 -4.46
C VAL A 62 -6.68 -1.34 -3.13
N ILE A 63 -5.92 -0.55 -2.39
CA ILE A 63 -5.56 -0.87 -1.00
C ILE A 63 -6.48 -0.08 -0.08
N THR A 64 -7.14 -0.79 0.82
CA THR A 64 -7.97 -0.22 1.88
C THR A 64 -7.26 -0.36 3.20
N VAL A 65 -7.11 0.75 3.93
CA VAL A 65 -6.58 0.76 5.31
C VAL A 65 -7.61 1.44 6.21
N ALA A 66 -8.11 0.70 7.19
CA ALA A 66 -9.13 1.17 8.12
C ALA A 66 -8.54 1.33 9.52
N GLY A 67 -8.70 2.51 10.12
CA GLY A 67 -8.24 2.82 11.48
C GLY A 67 -9.32 3.49 12.32
N CYS A 68 -8.97 3.87 13.54
CA CYS A 68 -9.92 4.51 14.47
C CYS A 68 -10.44 5.88 14.01
N ARG A 69 -9.71 6.56 13.11
CA ARG A 69 -10.03 7.91 12.61
C ARG A 69 -10.72 7.90 11.24
N GLY A 70 -11.02 6.73 10.68
CA GLY A 70 -11.61 6.61 9.35
C GLY A 70 -10.94 5.52 8.51
N ARG A 71 -11.16 5.58 7.20
CA ARG A 71 -10.64 4.61 6.24
C ARG A 71 -10.12 5.32 5.00
N VAL A 72 -8.99 4.84 4.48
CA VAL A 72 -8.43 5.33 3.21
C VAL A 72 -8.46 4.23 2.17
N TRP A 73 -8.85 4.58 0.95
CA TRP A 73 -8.66 3.78 -0.25
C TRP A 73 -7.63 4.45 -1.13
N ILE A 74 -6.63 3.68 -1.56
CA ILE A 74 -5.61 4.12 -2.49
C ILE A 74 -5.72 3.19 -3.70
N SER A 75 -6.13 3.74 -4.84
CA SER A 75 -6.23 2.99 -6.09
C SER A 75 -5.06 3.34 -7.00
N GLY A 76 -4.69 2.39 -7.85
CA GLY A 76 -3.56 2.54 -8.74
C GLY A 76 -3.21 1.26 -9.47
N TRP A 77 -2.02 1.23 -10.04
CA TRP A 77 -1.50 0.05 -10.75
C TRP A 77 -0.40 -0.60 -9.93
N ALA A 78 -0.56 -1.88 -9.63
CA ALA A 78 0.43 -2.65 -8.90
C ALA A 78 1.49 -3.20 -9.87
N MET A 79 2.72 -2.78 -9.67
CA MET A 79 3.88 -3.15 -10.48
C MET A 79 4.87 -3.98 -9.66
N PRO A 80 5.33 -5.14 -10.15
CA PRO A 80 6.32 -5.95 -9.43
C PRO A 80 7.65 -5.21 -9.35
N LEU A 81 8.28 -5.23 -8.18
CA LEU A 81 9.67 -4.80 -8.02
C LEU A 81 10.59 -6.01 -8.24
N LEU A 82 11.61 -5.83 -9.06
CA LEU A 82 12.54 -6.88 -9.47
C LEU A 82 13.98 -6.45 -9.20
N GLY A 83 14.88 -7.42 -9.01
CA GLY A 83 16.33 -7.17 -8.86
C GLY A 83 16.65 -6.13 -7.79
N ASP A 84 17.40 -5.09 -8.17
CA ASP A 84 17.82 -4.02 -7.26
C ASP A 84 16.64 -3.20 -6.71
N ASP A 85 15.58 -3.00 -7.50
CA ASP A 85 14.39 -2.27 -7.05
C ASP A 85 13.65 -3.03 -5.95
N ALA A 86 13.61 -4.37 -6.05
CA ALA A 86 13.03 -5.21 -5.00
C ALA A 86 13.81 -5.07 -3.69
N ARG A 87 15.14 -5.04 -3.77
CA ARG A 87 16.02 -4.85 -2.61
C ARG A 87 15.87 -3.45 -2.00
N ALA A 88 15.82 -2.41 -2.83
CA ALA A 88 15.60 -1.04 -2.36
C ALA A 88 14.23 -0.90 -1.68
N GLY A 89 13.17 -1.42 -2.33
CA GLY A 89 11.83 -1.43 -1.76
C GLY A 89 11.74 -2.20 -0.44
N ALA A 90 12.46 -3.30 -0.29
CA ALA A 90 12.51 -4.05 0.98
C ALA A 90 13.15 -3.23 2.11
N MET A 91 14.18 -2.43 1.81
CA MET A 91 14.81 -1.53 2.78
C MET A 91 13.87 -0.38 3.17
N GLU A 92 13.17 0.22 2.21
CA GLU A 92 12.16 1.26 2.47
C GLU A 92 10.99 0.72 3.30
N PHE A 93 10.53 -0.49 2.98
CA PHE A 93 9.52 -1.19 3.78
C PHE A 93 10.03 -1.40 5.21
N ALA A 94 11.23 -1.97 5.37
CA ALA A 94 11.81 -2.30 6.68
C ALA A 94 12.00 -1.06 7.56
N ALA A 95 12.33 0.10 6.96
CA ALA A 95 12.48 1.36 7.67
C ALA A 95 11.18 1.82 8.38
N ARG A 96 10.02 1.38 7.88
CA ARG A 96 8.70 1.73 8.46
C ARG A 96 8.05 0.56 9.21
N ASN A 97 8.25 -0.66 8.72
CA ASN A 97 7.63 -1.88 9.24
C ASN A 97 8.61 -3.06 9.13
N PRO A 98 9.53 -3.23 10.09
CA PRO A 98 10.53 -4.27 10.02
C PRO A 98 9.90 -5.66 10.21
N LEU A 99 10.04 -6.51 9.20
CA LEU A 99 9.56 -7.90 9.19
C LEU A 99 10.68 -8.84 8.75
N SER A 100 10.79 -10.01 9.38
CA SER A 100 11.76 -11.05 9.00
C SER A 100 11.62 -11.47 7.54
N ASP A 101 10.37 -11.51 7.04
CA ASP A 101 10.02 -11.93 5.69
C ASP A 101 10.70 -11.04 4.60
N LEU A 102 11.12 -9.82 4.95
CA LEU A 102 11.80 -8.91 4.03
C LEU A 102 13.20 -9.40 3.63
N LEU A 103 13.82 -10.25 4.45
CA LEU A 103 15.12 -10.87 4.14
C LEU A 103 15.03 -11.88 3.00
N ASP A 104 13.83 -12.40 2.73
CA ASP A 104 13.56 -13.41 1.70
C ASP A 104 12.89 -12.81 0.44
N VAL A 105 12.94 -11.48 0.27
CA VAL A 105 12.45 -10.79 -0.94
C VAL A 105 13.32 -11.16 -2.14
N GLY A 106 12.68 -11.53 -3.24
CA GLY A 106 13.31 -12.09 -4.44
C GLY A 106 13.41 -13.62 -4.43
N ASN A 107 13.01 -14.26 -3.33
CA ASN A 107 12.93 -15.71 -3.22
C ASN A 107 11.53 -16.15 -2.73
N ALA A 108 11.31 -16.23 -1.42
CA ALA A 108 10.03 -16.68 -0.85
C ALA A 108 8.97 -15.56 -0.80
N PHE A 109 9.40 -14.30 -0.91
CA PHE A 109 8.53 -13.14 -0.96
C PHE A 109 8.85 -12.25 -2.16
N CYS A 110 7.84 -11.49 -2.58
CA CYS A 110 7.93 -10.48 -3.63
C CYS A 110 7.30 -9.18 -3.14
N LEU A 111 7.74 -8.07 -3.73
CA LEU A 111 7.19 -6.74 -3.47
C LEU A 111 6.53 -6.21 -4.74
N TYR A 112 5.36 -5.59 -4.55
CA TYR A 112 4.71 -4.79 -5.57
C TYR A 112 4.62 -3.35 -5.10
N ARG A 113 4.87 -2.40 -5.99
CA ARG A 113 4.65 -0.98 -5.73
C ARG A 113 3.36 -0.54 -6.42
N LEU A 114 2.53 0.19 -5.69
CA LEU A 114 1.30 0.76 -6.25
C LEU A 114 1.57 2.17 -6.77
N ASP A 115 1.53 2.35 -8.07
CA ASP A 115 1.55 3.67 -8.69
C ASP A 115 0.16 4.30 -8.54
N VAL A 116 0.09 5.30 -7.66
CA VAL A 116 -1.17 5.87 -7.15
C VAL A 116 -1.87 6.70 -8.22
N ALA A 117 -3.16 6.42 -8.41
CA ALA A 117 -4.02 7.09 -9.37
C ALA A 117 -5.13 7.92 -8.71
N GLU A 118 -5.63 7.46 -7.56
CA GLU A 118 -6.71 8.11 -6.83
C GLU A 118 -6.59 7.78 -5.33
N VAL A 119 -6.97 8.74 -4.50
CA VAL A 119 -7.04 8.56 -3.06
C VAL A 119 -8.41 9.03 -2.58
N ARG A 120 -9.09 8.17 -1.81
CA ARG A 120 -10.34 8.51 -1.13
C ARG A 120 -10.22 8.29 0.36
N LEU A 121 -10.78 9.21 1.13
CA LEU A 121 -10.81 9.18 2.58
C LEU A 121 -12.25 9.18 3.06
N GLU A 122 -12.62 8.19 3.85
CA GLU A 122 -13.80 8.23 4.71
C GLU A 122 -13.39 8.75 6.09
N HIS A 123 -13.99 9.86 6.51
CA HIS A 123 -13.82 10.43 7.84
C HIS A 123 -15.13 11.02 8.34
N ALA A 124 -15.54 10.64 9.56
CA ALA A 124 -16.79 11.12 10.17
C ALA A 124 -18.02 10.94 9.23
N ASP A 125 -18.12 9.76 8.61
CA ASP A 125 -19.17 9.38 7.65
C ASP A 125 -19.20 10.19 6.34
N GLU A 126 -18.20 11.03 6.08
CA GLU A 126 -18.01 11.76 4.82
C GLU A 126 -16.95 11.08 3.95
N LEU A 127 -17.25 10.89 2.66
CA LEU A 127 -16.28 10.42 1.66
C LEU A 127 -15.68 11.63 0.93
N ILE A 128 -14.36 11.74 0.99
CA ILE A 128 -13.59 12.88 0.49
C ILE A 128 -12.62 12.37 -0.56
N ASP A 129 -12.71 12.90 -1.78
CA ASP A 129 -11.68 12.73 -2.80
C ASP A 129 -10.46 13.57 -2.43
N VAL A 130 -9.29 12.93 -2.36
CA VAL A 130 -8.03 13.55 -2.00
C VAL A 130 -7.19 13.64 -3.26
N ASP A 131 -6.74 14.86 -3.57
CA ASP A 131 -5.82 15.09 -4.68
C ASP A 131 -4.52 14.27 -4.50
N VAL A 132 -4.05 13.66 -5.59
CA VAL A 132 -2.91 12.73 -5.54
C VAL A 132 -1.61 13.46 -5.22
N ASP A 133 -1.42 14.69 -5.70
CA ASP A 133 -0.23 15.50 -5.43
C ASP A 133 -0.24 16.01 -3.98
N ASP A 134 -1.42 16.38 -3.48
CA ASP A 134 -1.60 16.70 -2.06
C ASP A 134 -1.33 15.49 -1.16
N TYR A 135 -1.80 14.30 -1.54
CA TYR A 135 -1.47 13.05 -0.84
C TYR A 135 0.02 12.75 -0.88
N ALA A 136 0.65 12.87 -2.05
CA ALA A 136 2.08 12.62 -2.25
C ALA A 136 2.96 13.56 -1.41
N SER A 137 2.58 14.83 -1.31
CA SER A 137 3.31 15.83 -0.51
C SER A 137 2.97 15.81 0.99
N ALA A 138 1.89 15.15 1.40
CA ALA A 138 1.51 15.06 2.79
C ALA A 138 2.49 14.21 3.63
N VAL A 139 2.72 14.66 4.86
CA VAL A 139 3.54 13.95 5.86
C VAL A 139 2.63 13.19 6.82
N SER A 140 2.93 11.92 7.09
CA SER A 140 2.22 11.13 8.10
C SER A 140 2.51 11.68 9.50
N GLU A 141 1.47 11.84 10.32
CA GLU A 141 1.65 12.15 11.74
C GLU A 141 1.91 10.86 12.55
N PRO A 142 2.64 10.93 13.68
CA PRO A 142 2.70 9.84 14.63
C PRO A 142 1.30 9.53 15.15
N VAL A 143 0.86 8.28 15.04
CA VAL A 143 -0.38 7.83 15.67
C VAL A 143 -0.05 7.57 17.14
N THR A 144 -0.47 8.48 18.03
CA THR A 144 -0.39 8.30 19.49
C THR A 144 -1.62 7.55 19.99
#